data_AF-A0A2S2P5P9-F1
#
_entry.id   AF-A0A2S2P5P9-F1
#
_cell.length_a   1.000
_cell.length_b   1.000
_cell.length_c   1.000
_cell.angle_alpha   90.00
_cell.angle_beta   90.00
_cell.angle_gamma   90.00
#
_symmetry.space_group_name_H-M   'P 1'
#
loop_
_entity.id
_entity.type
_entity.pdbx_description
1 polymer ?
#
loop_
_entity_poly.entity_id
_entity_poly.type
_entity_poly.pdbx_seq_one_letter_code
_entity_poly.pdbx_strand_id
1 'polypeptide(L)'
;RDVAYISTEFKNKVILSKNQNGKEQLKPEPISNYNHFMSGINRQDQMNSYYPFSRKTIRWYKKIGIHIIQMLLMNSFYLYNQYHIGTKLSLYDYRLSVLGELLPKHPKPRNLSFNAFPFPKIHGEGKNGRTIRKRCQLCYSKKLRKDTSYFCPECPNQPSLCHEPCFKNFHQKKP
;
A
#
# COMPACT_ATOMS: atom_id res chain seq x y z
N ARG A 1 -19.99 -21.72 35.18
CA ARG A 1 -20.32 -21.83 33.75
C ARG A 1 -20.06 -23.26 33.37
N ASP A 2 -21.08 -23.94 32.88
CA ASP A 2 -20.96 -25.34 32.50
C ASP A 2 -20.34 -25.43 31.11
N VAL A 3 -19.45 -26.39 30.90
CA VAL A 3 -18.76 -26.62 29.63
C VAL A 3 -19.02 -28.06 29.22
N ALA A 4 -19.79 -28.24 28.15
CA ALA A 4 -19.99 -29.53 27.52
C ALA A 4 -18.88 -29.80 26.50
N TYR A 5 -18.44 -31.05 26.39
CA TYR A 5 -17.45 -31.48 25.42
C TYR A 5 -17.75 -32.92 24.97
N ILE A 6 -17.26 -33.28 23.78
CA ILE A 6 -17.36 -34.61 23.19
C ILE A 6 -15.96 -35.00 22.74
N SER A 7 -15.54 -36.23 23.03
CA SER A 7 -14.26 -36.77 22.56
C SER A 7 -14.39 -38.25 22.24
N THR A 8 -13.77 -38.67 21.15
CA THR A 8 -13.68 -40.06 20.71
C THR A 8 -12.33 -40.69 21.04
N GLU A 9 -11.30 -39.86 21.29
CA GLU A 9 -9.92 -40.28 21.52
C GLU A 9 -9.55 -40.29 23.01
N PHE A 10 -9.97 -39.26 23.75
CA PHE A 10 -9.57 -39.06 25.14
C PHE A 10 -10.67 -39.48 26.11
N LYS A 11 -10.30 -40.22 27.16
CA LYS A 11 -11.21 -40.63 28.23
C LYS A 11 -11.54 -39.42 29.13
N ASN A 12 -12.67 -39.47 29.84
CA ASN A 12 -13.02 -38.47 30.85
C ASN A 12 -12.18 -38.65 32.13
N LYS A 13 -10.87 -38.40 32.03
CA LYS A 13 -9.93 -38.36 33.15
C LYS A 13 -9.64 -36.92 33.52
N VAL A 14 -9.54 -36.62 34.80
CA VAL A 14 -9.15 -35.30 35.28
C VAL A 14 -7.63 -35.25 35.39
N ILE A 15 -7.01 -34.26 34.77
CA ILE A 15 -5.56 -34.04 34.82
C ILE A 15 -5.23 -32.69 35.43
N LEU A 16 -4.03 -32.59 35.99
CA LEU A 16 -3.45 -31.32 36.42
C LEU A 16 -2.95 -30.56 35.19
N SER A 17 -3.49 -29.37 34.97
CA SER A 17 -3.09 -28.44 33.92
C SER A 17 -2.65 -27.13 34.55
N LYS A 18 -1.51 -26.59 34.11
CA LYS A 18 -1.11 -25.23 34.46
C LYS A 18 -1.78 -24.21 33.55
N ASN A 19 -2.30 -23.14 34.11
CA ASN A 19 -2.78 -21.99 33.36
C ASN A 19 -1.62 -21.07 32.96
N GLN A 20 -1.86 -20.06 32.11
CA GLN A 20 -0.85 -19.08 31.67
C GLN A 20 -0.18 -18.34 32.84
N ASN A 21 -0.88 -18.20 33.97
CA ASN A 21 -0.38 -17.57 35.19
C ASN A 21 0.36 -18.57 36.12
N GLY A 22 0.70 -19.76 35.64
CA GLY A 22 1.39 -20.80 36.41
C GLY A 22 0.54 -21.54 37.44
N LYS A 23 -0.70 -21.09 37.69
CA LYS A 23 -1.62 -21.73 38.64
C LYS A 23 -2.08 -23.10 38.13
N GLU A 24 -1.97 -24.10 38.99
CA GLU A 24 -2.46 -25.45 38.71
C GLU A 24 -3.97 -25.53 38.84
N GLN A 25 -4.61 -26.17 37.86
CA GLN A 25 -6.04 -26.36 37.78
C GLN A 25 -6.34 -27.77 37.32
N LEU A 26 -7.32 -28.41 37.95
CA LEU A 26 -7.85 -29.69 37.51
C LEU A 26 -8.79 -29.46 36.34
N LYS A 27 -8.51 -30.11 35.20
CA LYS A 27 -9.34 -30.05 34.00
C LYS A 27 -9.46 -31.44 33.37
N PRO A 28 -10.58 -31.78 32.73
CA PRO A 28 -10.68 -32.99 31.93
C PRO A 28 -9.59 -33.03 30.85
N GLU A 29 -8.97 -34.19 30.67
CA GLU A 29 -7.97 -34.48 29.64
C GLU A 29 -8.46 -34.05 28.24
N PRO A 30 -9.71 -34.33 27.81
CA PRO A 30 -10.21 -33.89 26.51
C PRO A 30 -10.19 -32.37 26.34
N ILE A 31 -10.54 -31.62 27.40
CA ILE A 31 -10.56 -30.15 27.37
C ILE A 31 -9.14 -29.60 27.32
N SER A 32 -8.21 -30.21 28.06
CA SER A 32 -6.81 -29.79 28.06
C SER A 32 -6.19 -29.95 26.67
N ASN A 33 -6.39 -31.11 26.05
CA ASN A 33 -5.89 -31.41 24.72
C ASN A 33 -6.57 -30.52 23.66
N TYR A 34 -7.88 -30.31 23.75
CA TYR A 34 -8.58 -29.36 22.89
C TYR A 34 -7.93 -27.96 22.95
N ASN A 35 -7.70 -27.42 24.15
CA ASN A 35 -7.06 -26.11 24.29
C ASN A 35 -5.63 -26.09 23.73
N HIS A 36 -4.87 -27.18 23.91
CA HIS A 36 -3.52 -27.32 23.36
C HIS A 36 -3.52 -27.23 21.82
N PHE A 37 -4.39 -27.99 21.16
CA PHE A 37 -4.47 -27.99 19.68
C PHE A 37 -5.09 -26.70 19.13
N MET A 38 -6.14 -26.18 19.77
CA MET A 38 -6.78 -24.93 19.35
C MET A 38 -5.87 -23.71 19.53
N SER A 39 -4.91 -23.76 20.46
CA SER A 39 -3.90 -22.73 20.63
C SER A 39 -3.08 -22.48 19.35
N GLY A 40 -2.79 -23.55 18.59
CA GLY A 40 -2.07 -23.44 17.31
C GLY A 40 -2.85 -22.65 16.26
N ILE A 41 -4.14 -22.93 16.12
CA ILE A 41 -5.03 -22.25 15.17
C ILE A 41 -5.20 -20.78 15.57
N ASN A 42 -5.46 -20.51 16.86
CA ASN A 42 -5.61 -19.16 17.37
C ASN A 42 -4.34 -18.34 17.17
N ARG A 43 -3.16 -18.95 17.35
CA ARG A 43 -1.88 -18.28 17.11
C ARG A 43 -1.71 -17.93 15.63
N GLN A 44 -2.06 -18.83 14.72
CA GLN A 44 -2.00 -18.56 13.28
C GLN A 44 -2.93 -17.39 12.90
N ASP A 45 -4.17 -17.39 13.42
CA ASP A 45 -5.13 -16.30 13.17
C ASP A 45 -4.64 -14.96 13.74
N GLN A 46 -4.10 -14.98 14.96
CA GLN A 46 -3.45 -13.82 15.58
C GLN A 46 -2.30 -13.29 14.71
N MET A 47 -1.42 -14.17 14.22
CA MET A 47 -0.31 -13.79 13.36
C MET A 47 -0.77 -13.15 12.05
N ASN A 48 -1.88 -13.64 11.48
CA ASN A 48 -2.50 -13.06 10.29
C ASN A 48 -3.11 -11.67 10.56
N SER A 49 -3.63 -11.44 11.77
CA SER A 49 -4.23 -10.17 12.18
C SER A 49 -3.22 -9.03 12.33
N TYR A 50 -1.93 -9.31 12.59
CA TYR A 50 -0.90 -8.27 12.74
C TYR A 50 -0.62 -7.49 11.45
N TYR A 51 -0.79 -8.15 10.29
CA TYR A 51 -0.55 -7.53 8.99
C TYR A 51 -1.77 -7.72 8.08
N PRO A 52 -2.90 -7.03 8.36
CA PRO A 52 -4.14 -7.22 7.62
C PRO A 52 -4.06 -6.54 6.24
N PHE A 53 -4.41 -7.28 5.18
CA PHE A 53 -4.50 -6.74 3.82
C PHE A 53 -5.95 -6.45 3.39
N SER A 54 -6.91 -6.54 4.32
CA SER A 54 -8.33 -6.29 4.07
C SER A 54 -8.60 -4.79 3.91
N ARG A 55 -8.76 -4.33 2.66
CA ARG A 55 -9.31 -3.00 2.37
C ARG A 55 -10.77 -3.09 1.97
N LYS A 56 -11.59 -2.13 2.44
CA LYS A 56 -13.06 -2.09 2.22
C LYS A 56 -13.44 -2.18 0.73
N THR A 57 -12.59 -1.66 -0.15
CA THR A 57 -12.85 -1.52 -1.60
C THR A 57 -12.50 -2.75 -2.44
N ILE A 58 -12.02 -3.85 -1.82
CA ILE A 58 -11.58 -5.05 -2.55
C ILE A 58 -12.76 -6.00 -2.79
N ARG A 59 -12.96 -6.40 -4.06
CA ARG A 59 -13.95 -7.42 -4.47
C ARG A 59 -13.70 -8.77 -3.76
N TRP A 60 -14.75 -9.52 -3.43
CA TRP A 60 -14.67 -10.72 -2.57
C TRP A 60 -13.64 -11.78 -3.04
N TYR A 61 -13.60 -12.09 -4.33
CA TYR A 61 -12.66 -13.09 -4.88
C TYR A 61 -11.20 -12.65 -4.75
N LYS A 62 -10.91 -11.34 -4.84
CA LYS A 62 -9.57 -10.79 -4.61
C LYS A 62 -9.16 -10.92 -3.15
N LYS A 63 -10.11 -10.84 -2.20
CA LYS A 63 -9.83 -11.08 -0.78
C LYS A 63 -9.32 -12.50 -0.55
N ILE A 64 -9.94 -13.49 -1.21
CA ILE A 64 -9.49 -14.90 -1.15
C ILE A 64 -8.08 -15.03 -1.71
N GLY A 65 -7.80 -14.46 -2.89
CA GLY A 65 -6.45 -14.51 -3.48
C GLY A 65 -5.38 -13.89 -2.57
N ILE A 66 -5.67 -12.73 -1.97
CA ILE A 66 -4.77 -12.07 -1.01
C ILE A 66 -4.57 -12.94 0.23
N HIS A 67 -5.64 -13.56 0.75
CA HIS A 67 -5.55 -14.44 1.91
C HIS A 67 -4.68 -15.66 1.65
N ILE A 68 -4.80 -16.28 0.47
CA ILE A 68 -3.92 -17.38 0.04
C ILE A 68 -2.46 -16.93 0.04
N ILE A 69 -2.16 -15.74 -0.50
CA ILE A 69 -0.79 -15.19 -0.51
C ILE A 69 -0.29 -14.94 0.93
N GLN A 70 -1.13 -14.43 1.83
CA GLN A 70 -0.76 -14.27 3.25
C GLN A 70 -0.43 -15.62 3.91
N MET A 71 -1.23 -16.65 3.65
CA MET A 71 -0.98 -18.00 4.15
C MET A 71 0.32 -18.60 3.60
N LEU A 72 0.57 -18.44 2.30
CA LEU A 72 1.83 -18.86 1.67
C LEU A 72 3.04 -18.19 2.33
N LEU A 73 2.97 -16.88 2.57
CA LEU A 73 4.03 -16.12 3.21
C LEU A 73 4.28 -16.55 4.67
N MET A 74 3.22 -16.90 5.41
CA MET A 74 3.37 -17.40 6.78
C MET A 74 3.98 -18.80 6.78
N ASN A 75 3.52 -19.68 5.89
CA ASN A 75 4.07 -21.03 5.76
C ASN A 75 5.56 -20.98 5.36
N SER A 76 5.93 -20.11 4.42
CA SER A 76 7.33 -19.93 4.03
C SER A 76 8.19 -19.36 5.17
N PHE A 77 7.64 -18.47 5.99
CA PHE A 77 8.29 -17.98 7.21
C PHE A 77 8.58 -19.10 8.22
N TYR A 78 7.60 -19.98 8.48
CA TYR A 78 7.78 -21.11 9.39
C TYR A 78 8.82 -22.09 8.87
N LEU A 79 8.76 -22.44 7.57
CA LEU A 79 9.76 -23.29 6.94
C LEU A 79 11.16 -22.66 7.02
N TYR A 80 11.28 -21.37 6.71
CA TYR A 80 12.55 -20.65 6.84
C TYR A 80 13.12 -20.78 8.25
N ASN A 81 12.34 -20.45 9.28
CA ASN A 81 12.80 -20.51 10.67
C ASN A 81 12.99 -21.94 11.21
N GLN A 82 12.48 -22.96 10.52
CA GLN A 82 12.66 -24.36 10.88
C GLN A 82 13.96 -24.93 10.29
N TYR A 83 14.31 -24.57 9.05
CA TYR A 83 15.45 -25.14 8.34
C TYR A 83 16.68 -24.22 8.25
N HIS A 84 16.52 -22.93 8.53
CA HIS A 84 17.65 -22.00 8.53
C HIS A 84 18.57 -22.24 9.73
N ILE A 85 19.85 -22.49 9.46
CA ILE A 85 20.90 -22.67 10.45
C ILE A 85 21.39 -21.28 10.87
N GLY A 86 20.84 -20.74 11.95
CA GLY A 86 21.21 -19.42 12.47
C GLY A 86 20.17 -18.84 13.41
N THR A 87 20.23 -17.53 13.63
CA THR A 87 19.21 -16.82 14.42
C THR A 87 17.88 -16.84 13.69
N LYS A 88 16.80 -17.11 14.42
CA LYS A 88 15.44 -17.03 13.87
C LYS A 88 15.12 -15.59 13.51
N LEU A 89 14.58 -15.39 12.32
CA LEU A 89 14.09 -14.08 11.90
C LEU A 89 12.75 -13.79 12.58
N SER A 90 12.53 -12.52 12.91
CA SER A 90 11.19 -12.04 13.25
C SER A 90 10.31 -12.06 11.99
N LEU A 91 8.99 -12.12 12.17
CA LEU A 91 8.07 -12.03 11.03
C LEU A 91 8.25 -10.70 10.27
N TYR A 92 8.56 -9.61 10.99
CA TYR A 92 8.80 -8.30 10.38
C TYR A 92 10.01 -8.32 9.44
N ASP A 93 11.16 -8.79 9.94
CA ASP A 93 12.42 -8.81 9.18
C ASP A 93 12.32 -9.76 7.99
N TYR A 94 11.66 -10.91 8.18
CA TYR A 94 11.40 -11.85 7.09
C TYR A 94 10.53 -11.24 5.98
N ARG A 95 9.49 -10.48 6.34
CA ARG A 95 8.67 -9.79 5.33
C ARG A 95 9.48 -8.73 4.59
N LEU A 96 10.34 -8.01 5.30
CA LEU A 96 11.19 -6.98 4.71
C LEU A 96 12.20 -7.58 3.73
N SER A 97 12.79 -8.73 4.04
CA SER A 97 13.70 -9.42 3.11
C SER A 97 12.98 -9.90 1.85
N VAL A 98 11.78 -10.49 2.00
CA VAL A 98 10.93 -10.88 0.87
C VAL A 98 10.56 -9.67 0.00
N LEU A 99 10.22 -8.53 0.61
CA LEU A 99 9.93 -7.30 -0.12
C LEU A 99 11.15 -6.78 -0.88
N GLY A 100 12.34 -6.81 -0.26
CA GLY A 100 13.59 -6.39 -0.89
C GLY A 100 13.95 -7.21 -2.13
N GLU A 101 13.60 -8.50 -2.14
CA GLU A 101 13.85 -9.39 -3.27
C GLU A 101 12.79 -9.28 -4.38
N LEU A 102 11.52 -9.09 -4.01
CA LEU A 102 10.41 -9.00 -4.96
C LEU A 102 10.29 -7.62 -5.63
N LEU A 103 10.75 -6.56 -4.96
CA LEU A 103 10.67 -5.20 -5.49
C LEU A 103 11.93 -4.84 -6.28
N PRO A 104 11.80 -4.07 -7.37
CA PRO A 104 12.97 -3.61 -8.11
C PRO A 104 13.82 -2.67 -7.26
N LYS A 105 15.14 -2.93 -7.21
CA LYS A 105 16.13 -2.14 -6.46
C LYS A 105 16.11 -0.65 -6.81
N HIS A 106 15.69 -0.32 -8.04
CA HIS A 106 15.45 1.05 -8.48
C HIS A 106 14.00 1.15 -8.98
N PRO A 107 13.19 2.08 -8.44
CA PRO A 107 11.93 2.40 -9.07
C PRO A 107 12.25 2.92 -10.46
N LYS A 108 11.95 2.13 -11.50
CA LYS A 108 11.91 2.66 -12.87
C LYS A 108 10.98 3.88 -12.78
N PRO A 109 11.42 5.08 -13.19
CA PRO A 109 10.49 6.20 -13.26
C PRO A 109 9.32 5.69 -14.08
N ARG A 110 8.12 5.72 -13.48
CA ARG A 110 6.92 5.49 -14.28
C ARG A 110 7.00 6.55 -15.35
N ASN A 111 7.29 6.15 -16.59
CA ASN A 111 7.00 6.95 -17.76
C ASN A 111 5.48 7.04 -17.82
N LEU A 112 4.91 7.80 -16.89
CA LEU A 112 3.61 8.40 -17.09
C LEU A 112 3.88 9.27 -18.31
N SER A 113 3.54 8.73 -19.48
CA SER A 113 3.25 9.53 -20.66
C SER A 113 2.02 10.35 -20.30
N PHE A 114 2.19 11.31 -19.38
CA PHE A 114 1.51 12.55 -19.51
C PHE A 114 2.03 13.05 -20.85
N ASN A 115 1.15 13.19 -21.84
CA ASN A 115 1.40 14.10 -22.94
C ASN A 115 2.00 15.35 -22.30
N ALA A 116 3.32 15.53 -22.48
CA ALA A 116 4.11 16.47 -21.73
C ALA A 116 3.75 17.86 -22.22
N PHE A 117 2.57 18.33 -21.81
CA PHE A 117 2.20 19.71 -21.99
C PHE A 117 3.13 20.50 -21.08
N PRO A 118 3.88 21.46 -21.63
CA PRO A 118 4.68 22.35 -20.82
C PRO A 118 3.85 22.95 -19.70
N PHE A 119 4.43 23.19 -18.53
CA PHE A 119 3.69 23.88 -17.46
C PHE A 119 3.77 25.41 -17.67
N PRO A 120 2.64 26.15 -17.62
CA PRO A 120 2.68 27.60 -17.70
C PRO A 120 3.41 28.19 -16.48
N LYS A 121 4.30 29.15 -16.71
CA LYS A 121 4.91 29.98 -15.67
C LYS A 121 4.32 31.38 -15.69
N ILE A 122 4.40 32.07 -14.55
CA ILE A 122 3.95 33.45 -14.41
C ILE A 122 5.11 34.39 -14.74
N HIS A 123 4.85 35.46 -15.48
CA HIS A 123 5.83 36.53 -15.70
C HIS A 123 6.27 37.16 -14.37
N GLY A 124 7.46 37.75 -14.34
CA GLY A 124 7.97 38.45 -13.17
C GLY A 124 7.14 39.70 -12.81
N GLU A 125 7.52 40.34 -11.72
CA GLU A 125 6.93 41.59 -11.25
C GLU A 125 7.53 42.80 -11.97
N GLY A 126 6.70 43.81 -12.25
CA GLY A 126 7.13 45.09 -12.77
C GLY A 126 7.68 46.02 -11.68
N LYS A 127 8.18 47.19 -12.06
CA LYS A 127 8.71 48.22 -11.14
C LYS A 127 7.70 48.69 -10.06
N ASN A 128 6.42 48.45 -10.31
CA ASN A 128 5.28 48.78 -9.45
C ASN A 128 4.79 47.58 -8.61
N GLY A 129 5.57 46.51 -8.50
CA GLY A 129 5.24 45.31 -7.72
C GLY A 129 4.07 44.48 -8.27
N ARG A 130 3.51 44.85 -9.43
CA ARG A 130 2.42 44.11 -10.08
C ARG A 130 3.00 43.12 -11.07
N THR A 131 2.39 41.93 -11.14
CA THR A 131 2.74 40.91 -12.14
C THR A 131 2.65 41.49 -13.55
N ILE A 132 3.71 41.34 -14.34
CA ILE A 132 3.75 41.80 -15.72
C ILE A 132 2.73 41.00 -16.52
N ARG A 133 1.89 41.70 -17.30
CA ARG A 133 0.96 41.07 -18.23
C ARG A 133 1.38 41.40 -19.66
N LYS A 134 1.50 40.38 -20.49
CA LYS A 134 1.83 40.51 -21.92
C LYS A 134 0.66 40.02 -22.77
N ARG A 135 0.59 40.46 -24.02
CA ARG A 135 -0.49 40.09 -24.93
C ARG A 135 -0.43 38.59 -25.24
N CYS A 136 -1.57 37.91 -25.13
CA CYS A 136 -1.70 36.52 -25.51
C CYS A 136 -1.55 36.35 -27.03
N GLN A 137 -0.58 35.54 -27.47
CA GLN A 137 -0.27 35.35 -28.89
C GLN A 137 -1.44 34.73 -29.67
N LEU A 138 -2.14 33.75 -29.07
CA LEU A 138 -3.27 33.08 -29.72
C LEU A 138 -4.54 33.95 -29.77
N CYS A 139 -4.76 34.80 -28.78
CA CYS A 139 -5.85 35.78 -28.82
C CYS A 139 -5.56 36.83 -29.89
N TYR A 140 -4.31 37.29 -29.98
CA TYR A 140 -3.88 38.27 -30.97
C TYR A 140 -4.07 37.74 -32.40
N SER A 141 -3.74 36.48 -32.68
CA SER A 141 -3.98 35.88 -34.01
C SER A 141 -5.47 35.79 -34.36
N LYS A 142 -6.36 35.73 -33.36
CA LYS A 142 -7.83 35.81 -33.52
C LYS A 142 -8.36 37.24 -33.52
N LYS A 143 -7.50 38.27 -33.61
CA LYS A 143 -7.84 39.70 -33.50
C LYS A 143 -8.55 40.08 -32.19
N LEU A 144 -8.34 39.30 -31.13
CA LEU A 144 -8.85 39.57 -29.78
C LEU A 144 -7.75 40.17 -28.90
N ARG A 145 -8.04 41.28 -28.22
CA ARG A 145 -7.13 41.85 -27.22
C ARG A 145 -7.34 41.18 -25.88
N LYS A 146 -6.38 40.34 -25.47
CA LYS A 146 -6.30 39.78 -24.10
C LYS A 146 -4.85 39.75 -23.64
N ASP A 147 -4.62 40.25 -22.44
CA ASP A 147 -3.32 40.21 -21.78
C ASP A 147 -3.32 39.13 -20.70
N THR A 148 -2.19 38.48 -20.49
CA THR A 148 -2.02 37.34 -19.59
C THR A 148 -0.73 37.47 -18.81
N SER A 149 -0.76 37.01 -17.57
CA SER A 149 0.42 36.85 -16.73
C SER A 149 1.18 35.56 -17.00
N TYR A 150 0.66 34.66 -17.83
CA TYR A 150 1.24 33.33 -18.06
C TYR A 150 2.04 33.25 -19.38
N PHE A 151 3.12 32.48 -19.36
CA PHE A 151 3.93 32.14 -20.54
C PHE A 151 4.44 30.70 -20.47
N CYS A 152 4.81 30.15 -21.63
CA CYS A 152 5.42 28.82 -21.72
C CYS A 152 6.95 28.93 -21.72
N PRO A 153 7.69 28.45 -20.71
CA PRO A 153 9.15 28.53 -20.68
C PRO A 153 9.84 27.55 -21.64
N GLU A 154 9.16 26.47 -22.04
CA GLU A 154 9.74 25.38 -22.84
C GLU A 154 9.69 25.63 -24.35
N CYS A 155 8.95 26.66 -24.80
CA CYS A 155 8.88 27.04 -26.21
C CYS A 155 9.96 28.09 -26.55
N PRO A 156 10.55 28.06 -27.76
CA PRO A 156 11.70 28.90 -28.13
C PRO A 156 11.44 30.41 -27.96
N ASN A 157 10.21 30.86 -28.17
CA ASN A 157 9.84 32.28 -28.09
C ASN A 157 9.17 32.65 -26.76
N GLN A 158 9.12 31.73 -25.80
CA GLN A 158 8.45 31.90 -24.52
C GLN A 158 7.08 32.60 -24.63
N PRO A 159 6.15 32.05 -25.44
CA PRO A 159 4.93 32.74 -25.83
C PRO A 159 4.02 32.97 -24.62
N SER A 160 3.53 34.21 -24.49
CA SER A 160 2.49 34.55 -23.52
C SER A 160 1.14 34.00 -23.99
N LEU A 161 0.51 33.17 -23.17
CA LEU A 161 -0.73 32.44 -23.50
C LEU A 161 -1.68 32.45 -22.30
N CYS A 162 -2.98 32.70 -22.51
CA CYS A 162 -3.97 32.57 -21.44
C CYS A 162 -3.96 31.14 -20.88
N HIS A 163 -4.07 31.00 -19.56
CA HIS A 163 -4.06 29.71 -18.84
C HIS A 163 -4.96 28.67 -19.52
N GLU A 164 -6.24 29.00 -19.72
CA GLU A 164 -7.16 28.24 -20.56
C GLU A 164 -8.03 29.18 -21.41
N PRO A 165 -8.44 28.82 -22.64
CA PRO A 165 -8.09 27.60 -23.40
C PRO A 165 -6.83 27.75 -24.28
N CYS A 166 -6.18 28.92 -24.26
CA CYS A 166 -5.14 29.24 -25.24
C CYS A 166 -3.88 28.40 -25.09
N PHE A 167 -3.46 28.12 -23.85
CA PHE A 167 -2.29 27.30 -23.57
C PHE A 167 -2.44 25.89 -24.14
N LYS A 168 -3.57 25.23 -23.88
CA LYS A 168 -3.89 23.90 -24.41
C LYS A 168 -3.90 23.88 -25.94
N ASN A 169 -4.62 24.82 -26.56
CA ASN A 169 -4.76 24.89 -28.02
C ASN A 169 -3.43 25.16 -28.74
N PHE A 170 -2.51 25.91 -28.12
CA PHE A 170 -1.20 26.20 -28.70
C PHE A 170 -0.31 24.95 -28.73
N HIS A 171 -0.36 24.12 -27.68
CA HIS A 171 0.48 22.93 -27.56
C HIS A 171 -0.13 21.68 -28.21
N GLN A 172 -1.45 21.63 -28.42
CA GLN A 172 -2.10 20.55 -29.19
C GLN A 172 -1.87 20.64 -30.70
N LYS A 173 -1.42 21.79 -31.21
CA LYS A 173 -1.15 22.01 -32.65
C LYS A 173 0.32 21.77 -33.04
N LYS A 174 1.18 21.39 -32.10
CA LYS A 174 2.54 20.97 -32.42
C LYS A 174 2.50 19.49 -32.85
N PRO A 175 2.93 19.16 -34.09
CA PRO A 175 3.23 17.78 -34.45
C PRO A 175 4.43 17.26 -33.63
#